data_AF-A0A5U2FB08-F1
#
_entry.id   AF-A0A5U2FB08-F1
#
_cell.length_a   1.000
_cell.length_b   1.000
_cell.length_c   1.000
_cell.angle_alpha   90.00
_cell.angle_beta   90.00
_cell.angle_gamma   90.00
#
_symmetry.space_group_name_H-M   'P 1'
#
loop_
_entity.id
_entity.type
_entity.pdbx_description
1 polymer ?
#
loop_
_entity_poly.entity_id
_entity_poly.type
_entity_poly.pdbx_seq_one_letter_code
_entity_poly.pdbx_strand_id
1 'polypeptide(L)'
;MFTAISTVLMMVIMLNIPQSTIAVCVGLFFVGLCLNIGWPAFTAYGMAVADSKTYPIAASIINSGGNLGGFVSPMLAGYLLDKTGSFNSVFIYFGICATIGLIMIMLLEEPK
;
A
#
# COMPACT_ATOMS: atom_id res chain seq x y z
N MET A 1 -7.08 6.23 5.57
CA MET A 1 -7.38 5.07 6.45
C MET A 1 -7.90 3.86 5.68
N PHE A 2 -8.94 3.99 4.84
CA PHE A 2 -9.57 2.85 4.12
C PHE A 2 -8.57 1.96 3.38
N THR A 3 -7.67 2.54 2.59
CA THR A 3 -6.63 1.82 1.85
C THR A 3 -5.70 1.02 2.74
N ALA A 4 -5.15 1.65 3.77
CA ALA A 4 -4.20 1.00 4.67
C ALA A 4 -4.86 -0.20 5.40
N ILE A 5 -6.09 -0.03 5.91
CA ILE A 5 -6.87 -1.11 6.53
C ILE A 5 -7.13 -2.22 5.51
N SER A 6 -7.59 -1.85 4.30
CA SER A 6 -7.89 -2.83 3.26
C SER A 6 -6.65 -3.60 2.83
N THR A 7 -5.48 -2.95 2.73
CA THR A 7 -4.22 -3.63 2.39
C THR A 7 -3.80 -4.60 3.50
N VAL A 8 -3.89 -4.20 4.78
CA VAL A 8 -3.60 -5.10 5.90
C VAL A 8 -4.51 -6.34 5.87
N LEU A 9 -5.82 -6.15 5.72
CA LEU A 9 -6.78 -7.25 5.64
C LEU A 9 -6.49 -8.17 4.45
N MET A 10 -6.21 -7.60 3.28
CA MET A 10 -5.92 -8.40 2.08
C MET A 10 -4.62 -9.20 2.21
N MET A 11 -3.59 -8.66 2.86
CA MET A 11 -2.35 -9.42 3.11
C MET A 11 -2.59 -10.57 4.10
N VAL A 12 -3.45 -10.39 5.11
CA VAL A 12 -3.85 -11.49 6.01
C VAL A 12 -4.64 -12.57 5.26
N ILE A 13 -5.52 -12.19 4.34
CA ILE A 13 -6.25 -13.13 3.48
C ILE A 13 -5.28 -13.90 2.59
N MET A 14 -4.31 -13.23 1.97
CA MET A 14 -3.28 -13.86 1.13
C MET A 14 -2.46 -14.91 1.89
N LEU A 15 -2.15 -14.66 3.17
CA LEU A 15 -1.40 -15.59 4.01
C LEU A 15 -2.16 -16.88 4.34
N ASN A 16 -3.48 -16.84 4.30
CA ASN A 16 -4.35 -17.98 4.64
C ASN A 16 -5.05 -18.58 3.42
N ILE A 17 -4.72 -18.13 2.21
CA ILE A 17 -5.37 -18.61 1.01
C ILE A 17 -5.01 -20.09 0.75
N PRO A 18 -6.00 -20.93 0.39
CA PRO A 18 -5.72 -22.30 -0.02
C PRO A 18 -4.89 -22.31 -1.31
N GLN A 19 -4.04 -23.32 -1.48
CA GLN A 19 -3.18 -23.52 -2.66
C GLN A 19 -3.99 -23.91 -3.92
N SER A 20 -4.99 -23.12 -4.25
CA SER A 20 -5.85 -23.24 -5.44
C SER A 20 -5.65 -22.02 -6.30
N THR A 21 -5.34 -22.23 -7.58
CA THR A 21 -5.10 -21.16 -8.56
C THR A 21 -6.26 -20.17 -8.60
N ILE A 22 -7.51 -20.66 -8.55
CA ILE A 22 -8.71 -19.82 -8.60
C ILE A 22 -8.79 -18.91 -7.37
N ALA A 23 -8.52 -19.45 -6.18
CA ALA A 23 -8.57 -18.68 -4.94
C ALA A 23 -7.53 -17.54 -4.95
N VAL A 24 -6.30 -17.84 -5.40
CA VAL A 24 -5.23 -16.85 -5.54
C VAL A 24 -5.61 -15.77 -6.56
N CYS A 25 -6.13 -16.14 -7.73
CA CYS A 25 -6.54 -15.16 -8.75
C CYS A 25 -7.63 -14.21 -8.24
N VAL A 26 -8.66 -14.75 -7.57
CA VAL A 26 -9.74 -13.93 -6.99
C VAL A 26 -9.17 -13.02 -5.92
N GLY A 27 -8.31 -13.52 -5.04
CA GLY A 27 -7.72 -12.69 -4.00
C GLY A 27 -6.80 -11.58 -4.56
N LEU A 28 -5.99 -11.86 -5.58
CA LEU A 28 -5.18 -10.83 -6.26
C LEU A 28 -6.04 -9.78 -6.96
N PHE A 29 -7.17 -10.18 -7.55
CA PHE A 29 -8.14 -9.24 -8.10
C PHE A 29 -8.66 -8.27 -7.04
N PHE A 30 -9.06 -8.78 -5.86
CA PHE A 30 -9.55 -7.95 -4.77
C PHE A 30 -8.45 -7.07 -4.15
N VAL A 31 -7.21 -7.55 -4.06
CA VAL A 31 -6.04 -6.73 -3.68
C VAL A 31 -5.92 -5.53 -4.63
N GLY A 32 -5.95 -5.77 -5.95
CA GLY A 32 -5.86 -4.73 -6.96
C GLY A 32 -7.02 -3.74 -6.91
N LEU A 33 -8.25 -4.24 -6.75
CA LEU A 33 -9.46 -3.43 -6.62
C LEU A 33 -9.39 -2.48 -5.41
N CYS A 34 -9.09 -3.03 -4.24
CA CYS A 34 -9.03 -2.26 -2.99
C CYS A 34 -7.93 -1.19 -3.00
N LEU A 35 -6.77 -1.51 -3.57
CA LEU A 35 -5.68 -0.54 -3.74
C LEU A 35 -6.08 0.61 -4.68
N ASN A 36 -6.72 0.30 -5.81
CA ASN A 36 -7.15 1.31 -6.77
C ASN A 36 -8.26 2.22 -6.23
N ILE A 37 -9.15 1.72 -5.37
CA ILE A 37 -10.25 2.54 -4.81
C ILE A 37 -9.74 3.72 -4.01
N GLY A 38 -8.65 3.57 -3.26
CA GLY A 38 -8.18 4.67 -2.42
C GLY A 38 -6.85 5.31 -2.84
N TRP A 39 -6.26 4.90 -3.96
CA TRP A 39 -5.24 5.71 -4.64
C TRP A 39 -5.72 7.15 -4.93
N PRO A 40 -6.93 7.39 -5.47
CA PRO A 40 -7.47 8.74 -5.67
C PRO A 40 -7.62 9.53 -4.37
N ALA A 41 -7.91 8.85 -3.26
CA ALA A 41 -8.10 9.51 -1.97
C ALA A 41 -6.77 10.06 -1.41
N PHE A 42 -5.65 9.36 -1.63
CA PHE A 42 -4.32 9.82 -1.20
C PHE A 42 -3.89 11.10 -1.93
N THR A 43 -4.09 11.15 -3.24
CA THR A 43 -3.76 12.33 -4.01
C THR A 43 -4.71 13.47 -3.69
N ALA A 44 -6.03 13.21 -3.66
CA ALA A 44 -7.05 14.21 -3.34
C ALA A 44 -6.84 14.91 -2.00
N TYR A 45 -6.42 14.19 -0.94
CA TYR A 45 -6.12 14.81 0.35
C TYR A 45 -4.97 15.82 0.25
N GLY A 46 -3.87 15.46 -0.42
CA GLY A 46 -2.77 16.39 -0.66
C GLY A 46 -3.17 17.62 -1.47
N MET A 47 -4.14 17.46 -2.39
CA MET A 47 -4.69 18.58 -3.16
C MET A 47 -5.59 19.49 -2.30
N ALA A 48 -6.34 18.92 -1.36
CA ALA A 48 -7.27 19.66 -0.50
C ALA A 48 -6.54 20.51 0.55
N VAL A 49 -5.39 20.06 1.02
CA VAL A 49 -4.60 20.75 2.07
C VAL A 49 -3.62 21.77 1.48
N ALA A 50 -3.25 21.66 0.21
CA ALA A 50 -2.26 22.53 -0.42
C ALA A 50 -2.89 23.74 -1.13
N ASP A 51 -2.38 24.95 -0.86
CA ASP A 51 -2.71 26.14 -1.63
C ASP A 51 -2.26 26.06 -3.09
N SER A 52 -2.88 26.84 -3.98
CA SER A 52 -2.60 26.83 -5.43
C SER A 52 -1.12 27.08 -5.77
N LYS A 53 -0.38 27.78 -4.91
CA LYS A 53 1.07 28.05 -5.08
C LYS A 53 1.95 26.89 -4.60
N THR A 54 1.54 26.18 -3.56
CA THR A 54 2.28 25.05 -2.96
C THR A 54 1.86 23.69 -3.51
N TYR A 55 0.73 23.64 -4.23
CA TYR A 55 0.19 22.43 -4.84
C TYR A 55 1.22 21.65 -5.69
N PRO A 56 2.00 22.27 -6.59
CA PRO A 56 3.00 21.53 -7.38
C PRO A 56 4.08 20.89 -6.50
N ILE A 57 4.44 21.55 -5.40
CA ILE A 57 5.43 21.05 -4.44
C ILE A 57 4.86 19.86 -3.67
N ALA A 58 3.64 19.98 -3.14
CA ALA A 58 2.96 18.87 -2.45
C ALA A 58 2.79 17.65 -3.38
N ALA A 59 2.33 17.87 -4.62
CA ALA A 59 2.15 16.81 -5.60
C ALA A 59 3.48 16.12 -5.98
N SER A 60 4.57 16.88 -6.15
CA SER A 60 5.89 16.33 -6.46
C SER A 60 6.49 15.53 -5.30
N ILE A 61 6.24 15.91 -4.04
CA ILE A 61 6.63 15.12 -2.86
C ILE A 61 5.87 13.79 -2.85
N ILE A 62 4.55 13.82 -3.05
CA ILE A 62 3.71 12.60 -3.10
C ILE A 62 4.18 11.67 -4.23
N ASN A 63 4.42 12.23 -5.42
CA ASN A 63 4.87 11.44 -6.57
C ASN A 63 6.27 10.86 -6.37
N SER A 64 7.20 11.63 -5.77
CA SER A 64 8.53 11.16 -5.41
C SER A 64 8.47 9.98 -4.44
N GLY A 65 7.66 10.09 -3.39
CA GLY A 65 7.44 9.00 -2.44
C GLY A 65 6.82 7.77 -3.09
N GLY A 66 5.82 7.96 -3.96
CA GLY A 66 5.17 6.89 -4.71
C GLY A 66 6.14 6.14 -5.63
N ASN A 67 6.96 6.86 -6.41
CA ASN A 67 7.94 6.25 -7.30
C ASN A 67 9.06 5.53 -6.52
N LEU A 68 9.51 6.10 -5.41
CA LEU A 68 10.49 5.44 -4.53
C LEU A 68 9.92 4.15 -3.94
N GLY A 69 8.67 4.19 -3.46
CA GLY A 69 7.96 2.98 -3.01
C GLY A 69 7.81 1.96 -4.13
N GLY A 70 7.47 2.39 -5.35
CA GLY A 70 7.34 1.53 -6.53
C GLY A 70 8.66 0.89 -6.97
N PHE A 71 9.80 1.53 -6.71
CA PHE A 71 11.13 0.97 -6.96
C PHE A 71 11.57 -0.01 -5.85
N VAL A 72 11.46 0.40 -4.58
CA VAL A 72 11.96 -0.37 -3.42
C VAL A 72 11.12 -1.63 -3.16
N SER A 73 9.79 -1.54 -3.34
CA SER A 73 8.86 -2.64 -3.06
C SER A 73 9.16 -3.93 -3.81
N PRO A 74 9.27 -3.96 -5.16
CA PRO A 74 9.59 -5.18 -5.89
C PRO A 74 11.01 -5.68 -5.62
N MET A 75 11.98 -4.79 -5.35
CA MET A 75 13.34 -5.20 -5.00
C MET A 75 13.39 -5.98 -3.69
N LEU A 76 12.74 -5.46 -2.63
CA LEU A 76 12.70 -6.16 -1.33
C LEU A 76 11.82 -7.40 -1.39
N ALA A 77 10.68 -7.35 -2.09
CA ALA A 77 9.83 -8.52 -2.30
C ALA A 77 10.58 -9.64 -3.05
N GLY A 78 11.33 -9.30 -4.10
CA GLY A 78 12.17 -10.24 -4.84
C GLY A 78 13.26 -10.84 -3.96
N TYR A 79 13.99 -10.00 -3.22
CA TYR A 79 15.02 -10.47 -2.28
C TYR A 79 14.46 -11.44 -1.21
N LEU A 80 13.31 -11.11 -0.63
CA LEU A 80 12.64 -11.96 0.37
C LEU A 80 12.18 -13.29 -0.26
N LEU A 81 11.68 -13.24 -1.48
CA LEU A 81 11.27 -14.44 -2.21
C LEU A 81 12.49 -15.33 -2.52
N ASP A 82 13.59 -14.75 -3.00
CA ASP A 82 14.82 -15.48 -3.31
C ASP A 82 15.45 -16.13 -2.08
N LYS A 83 15.38 -15.47 -0.91
CA LYS A 83 15.94 -15.99 0.34
C LYS A 83 15.08 -17.04 1.03
N THR A 84 13.76 -16.88 1.00
CA THR A 84 12.83 -17.73 1.77
C THR A 84 12.11 -18.77 0.92
N GLY A 85 12.09 -18.60 -0.40
CA GLY A 85 11.33 -19.43 -1.33
C GLY A 85 9.81 -19.33 -1.17
N SER A 86 9.30 -18.39 -0.37
CA SER A 86 7.88 -18.30 -0.01
C SER A 86 7.32 -16.90 -0.18
N PHE A 87 6.18 -16.81 -0.87
CA PHE A 87 5.40 -15.58 -0.96
C PHE A 87 4.79 -15.14 0.37
N ASN A 88 4.71 -16.02 1.37
CA ASN A 88 4.25 -15.63 2.70
C ASN A 88 5.13 -14.54 3.31
N SER A 89 6.45 -14.64 3.13
CA SER A 89 7.41 -13.62 3.57
C SER A 89 7.15 -12.26 2.90
N VAL A 90 6.77 -12.29 1.61
CA VAL A 90 6.45 -11.10 0.82
C VAL A 90 5.13 -10.46 1.28
N PHE A 91 4.09 -11.26 1.51
CA PHE A 91 2.82 -10.76 2.02
C PHE A 91 2.93 -10.21 3.44
N ILE A 92 3.72 -10.84 4.32
CA ILE A 92 4.04 -10.31 5.66
C ILE A 92 4.73 -8.95 5.55
N TYR A 93 5.74 -8.84 4.67
CA TYR A 93 6.43 -7.57 4.44
C TYR A 93 5.46 -6.44 4.03
N PHE A 94 4.63 -6.67 3.02
CA PHE A 94 3.63 -5.68 2.60
C PHE A 94 2.59 -5.39 3.69
N GLY A 95 2.20 -6.39 4.47
CA GLY A 95 1.31 -6.24 5.62
C GLY A 95 1.91 -5.35 6.72
N ILE A 96 3.19 -5.52 7.02
CA ILE A 96 3.92 -4.68 7.99
C ILE A 96 4.01 -3.24 7.48
N CYS A 97 4.40 -3.03 6.21
CA CYS A 97 4.45 -1.69 5.62
C CYS A 97 3.09 -0.99 5.67
N ALA A 98 2.01 -1.69 5.34
CA ALA A 98 0.66 -1.15 5.41
C ALA A 98 0.23 -0.84 6.86
N THR A 99 0.64 -1.67 7.82
CA THR A 99 0.36 -1.45 9.25
C THR A 99 1.10 -0.23 9.79
N ILE A 100 2.39 -0.07 9.45
CA ILE A 100 3.16 1.14 9.80
C ILE A 100 2.49 2.38 9.20
N GLY A 101 2.08 2.31 7.92
CA GLY A 101 1.33 3.38 7.27
C GLY A 101 0.02 3.70 7.99
N LEU A 102 -0.72 2.69 8.44
CA LEU A 102 -1.96 2.88 9.22
C LEU A 102 -1.68 3.57 10.55
N ILE A 103 -0.66 3.15 11.30
CA ILE A 103 -0.28 3.77 12.58
C ILE A 103 0.11 5.23 12.34
N MET A 104 0.90 5.52 11.30
CA MET A 104 1.29 6.90 10.97
C MET A 104 0.07 7.77 10.67
N ILE A 105 -0.93 7.25 9.94
CA ILE A 105 -2.19 7.97 9.68
C ILE A 105 -2.97 8.20 10.98
N MET A 106 -3.00 7.23 11.90
CA MET A 106 -3.69 7.37 13.19
C MET A 106 -3.01 8.39 14.12
N LEU A 107 -1.70 8.54 14.02
CA LEU A 107 -0.92 9.52 14.78
C LEU A 107 -0.93 10.91 14.13
N LEU A 108 -1.39 11.01 12.89
CA LEU A 108 -1.43 12.26 12.16
C LEU A 108 -2.59 13.09 12.69
N GLU A 109 -2.29 14.15 13.43
CA GLU A 109 -3.28 15.16 13.78
C GLU A 109 -3.61 15.99 12.54
N GLU A 110 -4.89 15.98 12.15
CA GLU A 110 -5.35 16.82 11.05
C GLU A 110 -5.23 18.30 11.46
N PRO A 111 -4.56 19.15 10.66
CA PRO A 111 -4.58 20.58 10.87
C PRO A 111 -6.02 21.09 10.68
N LYS A 112 -6.51 21.87 11.66
CA LYS A 112 -7.85 22.48 11.63
C LYS A 112 -8.00 23.51 10.52
#